data_AF-A0A3M6TX93-F1
#
_entry.id   AF-A0A3M6TX93-F1
#
_cell.length_a   1.000
_cell.length_b   1.000
_cell.length_c   1.000
_cell.angle_alpha   90.00
_cell.angle_beta   90.00
_cell.angle_gamma   90.00
#
_symmetry.space_group_name_H-M   'P 1'
#
loop_
_entity.id
_entity.type
_entity.pdbx_description
1 polymer ?
#
loop_
_entity_poly.entity_id
_entity_poly.type
_entity_poly.pdbx_seq_one_letter_code
_entity_poly.pdbx_strand_id
1 'polypeptide(L)'
;MDKQLLKCSAQTLFFFLVMVTTVASLGPLKPMPIEFAISRLSKIQQQQFVDEHNKFRSLVNPPAANMEYMFWNEDLGNLAQMWANKCTWDHGFLEFGELYPNPPFRGQVGQNLAREWRKLQNPADRVKLWYKESSNYAFSKFFSPMVPRQCSNPPCKLYTQLVWATTRFLGCGVSFCEKSAGVPHPWVRGGTEVVCDYAPGGNLIDEFPYEIGKPCSKCASGKGFCYKNLCRDCDDFDAECGRSLTLAMCTGFKDIMAKKCPKMCNLCECPLECQNGGKLDAVMCTCACLPGYVGLDCSVHCLDKAGPEVCHWRISNGHQCSAPYMQQDCAASCGIRGMFV
;
A
#
# COMPACT_ATOMS: atom_id res chain seq x y z
N MET A 1 49.66 -43.94 -8.99
CA MET A 1 50.55 -43.71 -10.13
C MET A 1 49.74 -43.93 -11.38
N ASP A 2 49.71 -42.91 -12.25
CA ASP A 2 49.40 -42.97 -13.70
C ASP A 2 48.08 -43.62 -14.15
N LYS A 3 47.29 -43.10 -15.08
CA LYS A 3 47.29 -41.91 -15.95
C LYS A 3 45.85 -41.87 -16.50
N GLN A 4 45.12 -40.78 -16.29
CA GLN A 4 44.03 -40.43 -17.20
C GLN A 4 44.63 -39.56 -18.30
N LEU A 5 44.46 -39.97 -19.56
CA LEU A 5 44.59 -39.07 -20.71
C LEU A 5 43.73 -39.55 -21.89
N LEU A 6 42.63 -38.82 -22.07
CA LEU A 6 41.90 -38.39 -23.26
C LEU A 6 41.59 -39.37 -24.41
N LYS A 7 40.31 -39.36 -24.82
CA LYS A 7 39.92 -38.93 -26.18
C LYS A 7 38.66 -38.06 -26.14
N CYS A 8 38.80 -36.82 -26.60
CA CYS A 8 37.71 -35.90 -26.91
C CYS A 8 36.92 -36.38 -28.14
N SER A 9 35.59 -36.28 -28.08
CA SER A 9 34.75 -36.12 -29.26
C SER A 9 34.02 -34.80 -29.13
N ALA A 10 34.27 -33.90 -30.08
CA ALA A 10 33.62 -32.60 -30.17
C ALA A 10 32.13 -32.80 -30.47
N GLN A 11 31.29 -32.57 -29.46
CA GLN A 11 29.89 -32.22 -29.69
C GLN A 11 29.74 -30.74 -29.41
N THR A 12 29.35 -30.03 -30.45
CA THR A 12 29.01 -28.62 -30.46
C THR A 12 27.89 -28.38 -29.45
N LEU A 13 28.25 -28.08 -28.21
CA LEU A 13 27.35 -27.52 -27.22
C LEU A 13 26.96 -26.14 -27.73
N PHE A 14 25.79 -26.04 -28.34
CA PHE A 14 25.06 -24.78 -28.33
C PHE A 14 24.87 -24.42 -26.87
N PHE A 15 25.73 -23.55 -26.35
CA PHE A 15 25.39 -22.72 -25.22
C PHE A 15 24.17 -21.91 -25.65
N PHE A 16 22.97 -22.42 -25.35
CA PHE A 16 21.92 -21.51 -24.98
C PHE A 16 22.44 -20.81 -23.73
N LEU A 17 23.08 -19.67 -23.96
CA LEU A 17 23.13 -18.60 -22.99
C LEU A 17 21.66 -18.31 -22.68
N VAL A 18 21.12 -18.99 -21.67
CA VAL A 18 19.98 -18.46 -20.95
C VAL A 18 20.54 -17.22 -20.28
N MET A 19 20.48 -16.11 -21.00
CA MET A 19 20.58 -14.79 -20.39
C MET A 19 19.44 -14.73 -19.39
N VAL A 20 19.74 -15.05 -18.13
CA VAL A 20 18.92 -14.60 -17.01
C VAL A 20 19.19 -13.09 -16.90
N THR A 21 18.57 -12.34 -17.79
CA THR A 21 18.41 -10.89 -17.69
C THR A 21 16.92 -10.70 -17.84
N THR A 22 16.20 -10.33 -16.80
CA THR A 22 16.23 -8.94 -16.34
C THR A 22 15.94 -8.85 -14.84
N VAL A 23 16.94 -8.45 -14.06
CA VAL A 23 16.62 -7.51 -12.97
C VAL A 23 16.14 -6.27 -13.72
N ALA A 24 14.87 -5.85 -13.54
CA ALA A 24 14.41 -4.57 -14.07
C ALA A 24 15.43 -3.50 -13.62
N SER A 25 16.02 -2.79 -14.58
CA SER A 25 17.08 -1.83 -14.25
C SER A 25 16.45 -0.60 -13.65
N LEU A 26 16.41 -0.51 -12.32
CA LEU A 26 15.91 0.70 -11.67
C LEU A 26 16.55 1.94 -12.31
N GLY A 27 15.71 2.83 -12.83
CA GLY A 27 16.10 4.15 -13.28
C GLY A 27 16.58 5.01 -12.09
N PRO A 28 16.90 6.30 -12.32
CA PRO A 28 17.28 7.18 -11.23
C PRO A 28 16.20 7.18 -10.14
N LEU A 29 16.60 6.96 -8.88
CA LEU A 29 15.67 6.85 -7.76
C LEU A 29 15.08 8.20 -7.34
N LYS A 30 15.73 9.32 -7.67
CA LYS A 30 15.31 10.67 -7.30
C LYS A 30 15.26 11.58 -8.54
N PRO A 31 14.27 12.48 -8.63
CA PRO A 31 14.24 13.50 -9.67
C PRO A 31 15.27 14.61 -9.43
N MET A 32 15.85 15.12 -10.50
CA MET A 32 16.65 16.34 -10.54
C MET A 32 15.76 17.58 -10.66
N PRO A 33 16.22 18.77 -10.24
CA PRO A 33 15.45 20.01 -10.35
C PRO A 33 14.87 20.32 -11.72
N ILE A 34 15.63 20.04 -12.78
CA ILE A 34 15.20 20.27 -14.18
C ILE A 34 14.04 19.37 -14.62
N GLU A 35 13.78 18.29 -13.88
CA GLU A 35 12.75 17.30 -14.21
C GLU A 35 11.40 17.63 -13.56
N PHE A 36 11.36 18.68 -12.71
CA PHE A 36 10.17 19.06 -11.96
C PHE A 36 8.96 19.25 -12.87
N ALA A 37 7.87 18.57 -12.53
CA ALA A 37 6.60 18.69 -13.21
C ALA A 37 5.44 18.51 -12.22
N ILE A 38 4.39 19.30 -12.41
CA ILE A 38 3.13 19.15 -11.69
C ILE A 38 2.25 18.15 -12.44
N SER A 39 1.52 17.31 -11.71
CA SER A 39 0.52 16.40 -12.29
C SER A 39 -0.44 17.14 -13.22
N ARG A 40 -0.63 16.61 -14.43
CA ARG A 40 -1.52 17.20 -15.44
C ARG A 40 -2.96 16.68 -15.34
N LEU A 41 -3.23 15.80 -14.38
CA LEU A 41 -4.55 15.23 -14.17
C LEU A 41 -5.47 16.25 -13.49
N SER A 42 -6.66 16.44 -14.06
CA SER A 42 -7.72 17.21 -13.41
C SER A 42 -8.18 16.53 -12.11
N LYS A 43 -8.81 17.30 -11.20
CA LYS A 43 -9.37 16.74 -9.94
C LYS A 43 -10.33 15.57 -10.16
N ILE A 44 -11.10 15.60 -11.26
CA ILE A 44 -11.98 14.50 -11.65
C ILE A 44 -11.15 13.24 -11.98
N GLN A 45 -10.08 13.38 -12.76
CA GLN A 45 -9.22 12.25 -13.12
C GLN A 45 -8.45 11.72 -11.91
N GLN A 46 -7.92 12.59 -11.04
CA GLN A 46 -7.31 12.19 -9.78
C GLN A 46 -8.29 11.35 -8.95
N GLN A 47 -9.54 11.80 -8.82
CA GLN A 47 -10.58 11.07 -8.10
C GLN A 47 -10.94 9.74 -8.78
N GLN A 48 -10.95 9.67 -10.11
CA GLN A 48 -11.18 8.40 -10.84
C GLN A 48 -10.11 7.35 -10.51
N PHE A 49 -8.83 7.75 -10.44
CA PHE A 49 -7.77 6.85 -9.99
C PHE A 49 -8.02 6.36 -8.57
N VAL A 50 -8.29 7.26 -7.63
CA VAL A 50 -8.59 6.91 -6.22
C VAL A 50 -9.80 5.98 -6.13
N ASP A 51 -10.86 6.25 -6.89
CA ASP A 51 -12.10 5.48 -6.87
C ASP A 51 -11.91 4.06 -7.41
N GLU A 52 -11.19 3.89 -8.53
CA GLU A 52 -10.88 2.55 -9.06
C GLU A 52 -9.98 1.77 -8.09
N HIS A 53 -8.98 2.41 -7.46
CA HIS A 53 -8.14 1.75 -6.44
C HIS A 53 -8.97 1.27 -5.25
N ASN A 54 -9.74 2.17 -4.64
CA ASN A 54 -10.55 1.84 -3.46
C ASN A 54 -11.66 0.83 -3.79
N LYS A 55 -12.22 0.86 -5.00
CA LYS A 55 -13.14 -0.17 -5.48
C LYS A 55 -12.50 -1.56 -5.47
N PHE A 56 -11.27 -1.71 -5.97
CA PHE A 56 -10.64 -3.03 -6.01
C PHE A 56 -10.15 -3.49 -4.62
N ARG A 57 -9.70 -2.55 -3.80
CA ARG A 57 -9.33 -2.82 -2.40
C ARG A 57 -10.51 -3.33 -1.56
N SER A 58 -11.73 -2.86 -1.83
CA SER A 58 -12.94 -3.30 -1.11
C SER A 58 -13.49 -4.66 -1.54
N LEU A 59 -12.98 -5.20 -2.67
CA LEU A 59 -13.44 -6.44 -3.30
C LEU A 59 -12.48 -7.62 -3.08
N VAL A 60 -11.43 -7.45 -2.27
CA VAL A 60 -10.44 -8.50 -2.06
C VAL A 60 -11.05 -9.76 -1.43
N ASN A 61 -10.54 -10.91 -1.88
CA ASN A 61 -10.91 -12.21 -1.37
C ASN A 61 -9.61 -13.03 -1.17
N PRO A 62 -9.30 -13.50 0.05
CA PRO A 62 -10.09 -13.39 1.29
C PRO A 62 -10.30 -11.94 1.77
N PRO A 63 -11.36 -11.64 2.55
CA PRO A 63 -11.61 -10.30 3.08
C PRO A 63 -10.47 -9.78 3.96
N ALA A 64 -10.20 -8.48 3.88
CA ALA A 64 -9.10 -7.82 4.58
C ALA A 64 -9.58 -7.09 5.84
N ALA A 65 -8.98 -7.41 6.99
CA ALA A 65 -9.29 -6.77 8.27
C ALA A 65 -8.73 -5.35 8.41
N ASN A 66 -7.63 -5.06 7.71
CA ASN A 66 -6.79 -3.87 7.94
C ASN A 66 -6.61 -2.97 6.71
N MET A 67 -7.44 -3.14 5.67
CA MET A 67 -7.27 -2.44 4.39
C MET A 67 -7.59 -0.94 4.51
N GLU A 68 -6.59 -0.08 4.36
CA GLU A 68 -6.77 1.38 4.42
C GLU A 68 -7.45 1.95 3.16
N TYR A 69 -8.25 2.99 3.35
CA TYR A 69 -8.77 3.81 2.26
C TYR A 69 -7.63 4.67 1.69
N MET A 70 -7.43 4.61 0.37
CA MET A 70 -6.43 5.44 -0.31
C MET A 70 -6.94 6.85 -0.56
N PHE A 71 -6.08 7.84 -0.33
CA PHE A 71 -6.30 9.25 -0.61
C PHE A 71 -5.33 9.74 -1.69
N TRP A 72 -5.76 10.73 -2.48
CA TRP A 72 -4.85 11.40 -3.40
C TRP A 72 -3.81 12.21 -2.63
N ASN A 73 -2.56 12.17 -3.08
CA ASN A 73 -1.49 13.04 -2.62
C ASN A 73 -0.85 13.74 -3.82
N GLU A 74 -0.81 15.08 -3.78
CA GLU A 74 -0.31 15.89 -4.89
C GLU A 74 1.18 15.68 -5.15
N ASP A 75 1.98 15.49 -4.10
CA ASP A 75 3.43 15.31 -4.23
C ASP A 75 3.77 13.99 -4.92
N LEU A 76 3.05 12.90 -4.59
CA LEU A 76 3.11 11.63 -5.33
C LEU A 76 2.61 11.81 -6.76
N GLY A 77 1.57 12.62 -6.99
CA GLY A 77 1.05 12.89 -8.33
C GLY A 77 2.08 13.60 -9.21
N ASN A 78 2.83 14.53 -8.62
CA ASN A 78 3.94 15.24 -9.26
C ASN A 78 5.10 14.28 -9.55
N LEU A 79 5.48 13.44 -8.57
CA LEU A 79 6.52 12.42 -8.70
C LEU A 79 6.22 11.46 -9.87
N ALA A 80 5.02 10.90 -9.89
CA ALA A 80 4.55 10.00 -10.94
C ALA A 80 4.50 10.71 -12.31
N GLN A 81 4.11 11.99 -12.35
CA GLN A 81 4.09 12.77 -13.60
C GLN A 81 5.49 13.03 -14.15
N MET A 82 6.46 13.32 -13.27
CA MET A 82 7.86 13.48 -13.68
C MET A 82 8.39 12.19 -14.31
N TRP A 83 8.08 11.03 -13.72
CA TRP A 83 8.48 9.74 -14.28
C TRP A 83 7.75 9.44 -15.60
N ALA A 84 6.43 9.65 -15.68
CA ALA A 84 5.66 9.47 -16.90
C ALA A 84 6.21 10.32 -18.07
N ASN A 85 6.69 11.53 -17.79
CA ASN A 85 7.28 12.41 -18.81
C ASN A 85 8.60 11.88 -19.40
N LYS A 86 9.30 10.97 -18.70
CA LYS A 86 10.50 10.29 -19.22
C LYS A 86 10.18 9.32 -20.34
N CYS A 87 8.93 8.88 -20.43
CA CYS A 87 8.50 7.92 -21.43
C CYS A 87 9.36 6.65 -21.49
N THR A 88 9.93 6.24 -20.36
CA THR A 88 10.83 5.08 -20.25
C THR A 88 10.07 3.94 -19.59
N TRP A 89 10.08 2.75 -20.20
CA TRP A 89 9.41 1.57 -19.65
C TRP A 89 10.28 0.87 -18.59
N ASP A 90 10.50 1.58 -17.48
CA ASP A 90 11.20 1.06 -16.31
C ASP A 90 10.63 1.72 -15.04
N HIS A 91 11.02 1.24 -13.86
CA HIS A 91 10.69 1.90 -12.60
C HIS A 91 11.71 3.00 -12.27
N GLY A 92 11.27 4.10 -11.66
CA GLY A 92 12.14 5.21 -11.28
C GLY A 92 11.43 6.29 -10.46
N PHE A 93 12.21 7.26 -9.96
CA PHE A 93 11.76 8.31 -9.04
C PHE A 93 10.99 7.78 -7.82
N LEU A 94 11.48 6.70 -7.22
CA LEU A 94 10.87 6.01 -6.06
C LEU A 94 11.24 6.64 -4.71
N GLU A 95 12.04 7.70 -4.71
CA GLU A 95 12.40 8.49 -3.54
C GLU A 95 12.17 9.97 -3.84
N PHE A 96 11.67 10.69 -2.83
CA PHE A 96 11.61 12.15 -2.89
C PHE A 96 13.03 12.73 -2.93
N GLY A 97 13.31 13.57 -3.93
CA GLY A 97 14.58 14.27 -4.10
C GLY A 97 14.65 15.59 -3.31
N GLU A 98 15.74 16.34 -3.49
CA GLU A 98 15.95 17.66 -2.85
C GLU A 98 14.85 18.68 -3.14
N LEU A 99 14.07 18.46 -4.19
CA LEU A 99 12.89 19.24 -4.55
C LEU A 99 11.74 19.16 -3.54
N TYR A 100 11.77 18.17 -2.64
CA TYR A 100 10.80 18.00 -1.57
C TYR A 100 11.52 18.16 -0.23
N PRO A 101 11.74 19.40 0.25
CA PRO A 101 12.49 19.66 1.47
C PRO A 101 11.82 19.05 2.71
N ASN A 102 10.49 18.84 2.65
CA ASN A 102 9.70 18.17 3.68
C ASN A 102 8.91 17.05 3.01
N PRO A 103 9.52 15.90 2.71
CA PRO A 103 8.82 14.81 2.03
C PRO A 103 7.65 14.35 2.91
N PRO A 104 6.45 14.15 2.33
CA PRO A 104 5.26 13.79 3.12
C PRO A 104 5.35 12.39 3.72
N PHE A 105 6.24 11.54 3.19
CA PHE A 105 6.42 10.16 3.62
C PHE A 105 7.91 9.84 3.76
N ARG A 106 8.22 8.92 4.68
CA ARG A 106 9.56 8.33 4.84
C ARG A 106 9.56 6.93 4.22
N GLY A 107 10.70 6.54 3.66
CA GLY A 107 10.87 5.23 3.01
C GLY A 107 10.59 5.24 1.51
N GLN A 108 10.64 4.06 0.91
CA GLN A 108 10.50 3.87 -0.53
C GLN A 108 9.03 4.01 -0.97
N VAL A 109 8.82 4.72 -2.07
CA VAL A 109 7.54 4.82 -2.78
C VAL A 109 7.35 3.57 -3.64
N GLY A 110 6.19 2.94 -3.54
CA GLY A 110 5.82 1.85 -4.46
C GLY A 110 5.38 2.41 -5.80
N GLN A 111 5.47 1.63 -6.89
CA GLN A 111 5.09 2.12 -8.22
C GLN A 111 4.49 1.02 -9.10
N ASN A 112 3.36 1.34 -9.73
CA ASN A 112 2.76 0.55 -10.79
C ASN A 112 2.80 1.31 -12.11
N LEU A 113 3.06 0.57 -13.19
CA LEU A 113 3.13 1.10 -14.55
C LEU A 113 2.10 0.41 -15.44
N ALA A 114 1.51 1.15 -16.36
CA ALA A 114 0.73 0.61 -17.46
C ALA A 114 1.03 1.38 -18.74
N ARG A 115 1.03 0.68 -19.87
CA ARG A 115 1.26 1.27 -21.19
C ARG A 115 0.27 0.69 -22.18
N GLU A 116 -0.38 1.56 -22.94
CA GLU A 116 -1.26 1.18 -24.04
C GLU A 116 -0.99 2.01 -25.28
N TRP A 117 -1.21 1.42 -26.45
CA TRP A 117 -1.11 2.12 -27.73
C TRP A 117 -2.16 3.23 -27.84
N ARG A 118 -1.77 4.36 -28.44
CA ARG A 118 -2.60 5.57 -28.66
C ARG A 118 -2.87 6.36 -27.38
N LYS A 119 -3.56 7.50 -27.54
CA LYS A 119 -4.05 8.31 -26.42
C LYS A 119 -5.22 7.61 -25.73
N LEU A 120 -5.15 7.45 -24.42
CA LEU A 120 -6.25 6.94 -23.62
C LEU A 120 -7.28 8.02 -23.34
N GLN A 121 -8.55 7.68 -23.52
CA GLN A 121 -9.67 8.55 -23.11
C GLN A 121 -9.86 8.51 -21.58
N ASN A 122 -9.71 7.33 -20.98
CA ASN A 122 -9.80 7.14 -19.54
C ASN A 122 -8.56 6.39 -19.01
N PRO A 123 -7.49 7.10 -18.63
CA PRO A 123 -6.28 6.47 -18.09
C PRO A 123 -6.51 5.69 -16.79
N ALA A 124 -7.48 6.08 -15.96
CA ALA A 124 -7.78 5.40 -14.70
C ALA A 124 -8.28 3.95 -14.90
N ASP A 125 -8.82 3.62 -16.07
CA ASP A 125 -9.21 2.24 -16.40
C ASP A 125 -8.02 1.27 -16.41
N ARG A 126 -6.77 1.76 -16.45
CA ARG A 126 -5.58 0.90 -16.38
C ARG A 126 -5.38 0.25 -15.02
N VAL A 127 -6.00 0.77 -13.96
CA VAL A 127 -6.04 0.10 -12.65
C VAL A 127 -6.71 -1.28 -12.75
N LYS A 128 -7.69 -1.44 -13.67
CA LYS A 128 -8.31 -2.74 -13.95
C LYS A 128 -7.32 -3.77 -14.48
N LEU A 129 -6.27 -3.34 -15.19
CA LEU A 129 -5.24 -4.25 -15.69
C LEU A 129 -4.41 -4.81 -14.54
N TRP A 130 -4.02 -3.96 -13.58
CA TRP A 130 -3.32 -4.41 -12.37
C TRP A 130 -4.19 -5.33 -11.54
N TYR A 131 -5.48 -5.00 -11.38
CA TYR A 131 -6.41 -5.86 -10.67
C TYR A 131 -6.61 -7.24 -11.32
N LYS A 132 -6.55 -7.34 -12.65
CA LYS A 132 -6.72 -8.63 -13.36
C LYS A 132 -5.66 -9.67 -12.99
N GLU A 133 -4.49 -9.27 -12.48
CA GLU A 133 -3.50 -10.23 -12.00
C GLU A 133 -4.00 -11.05 -10.80
N SER A 134 -5.04 -10.57 -10.09
CA SER A 134 -5.70 -11.30 -9.00
C SER A 134 -6.15 -12.71 -9.40
N SER A 135 -6.55 -12.95 -10.66
CA SER A 135 -6.96 -14.29 -11.09
C SER A 135 -5.81 -15.30 -11.14
N ASN A 136 -4.56 -14.82 -11.11
CA ASN A 136 -3.36 -15.64 -11.13
C ASN A 136 -2.67 -15.70 -9.75
N TYR A 137 -3.08 -14.86 -8.80
CA TYR A 137 -2.45 -14.72 -7.50
C TYR A 137 -3.09 -15.64 -6.45
N ALA A 138 -2.26 -16.40 -5.75
CA ALA A 138 -2.64 -17.11 -4.54
C ALA A 138 -2.22 -16.28 -3.33
N PHE A 139 -3.17 -16.00 -2.43
CA PHE A 139 -2.93 -15.20 -1.23
C PHE A 139 -1.75 -15.76 -0.42
N SER A 140 -0.66 -15.00 -0.38
CA SER A 140 0.63 -15.44 0.14
C SER A 140 1.51 -14.25 0.49
N LYS A 141 2.55 -14.49 1.29
CA LYS A 141 3.60 -13.49 1.50
C LYS A 141 4.28 -13.12 0.19
N PHE A 142 4.63 -11.85 0.04
CA PHE A 142 5.25 -11.31 -1.16
C PHE A 142 6.74 -11.69 -1.25
N PHE A 143 7.15 -12.09 -2.45
CA PHE A 143 8.55 -12.33 -2.84
C PHE A 143 8.75 -11.85 -4.28
N SER A 144 9.98 -11.48 -4.62
CA SER A 144 10.34 -11.07 -5.98
C SER A 144 11.60 -11.81 -6.44
N PRO A 145 11.54 -12.66 -7.49
CA PRO A 145 10.32 -13.05 -8.23
C PRO A 145 9.38 -13.93 -7.40
N MET A 146 8.08 -13.87 -7.71
CA MET A 146 7.08 -14.78 -7.14
C MET A 146 7.18 -16.16 -7.78
N VAL A 147 7.05 -17.24 -6.99
CA VAL A 147 7.06 -18.61 -7.53
C VAL A 147 5.70 -19.00 -8.13
N PRO A 148 5.62 -20.03 -9.01
CA PRO A 148 4.36 -20.40 -9.68
C PRO A 148 3.19 -20.71 -8.74
N ARG A 149 3.46 -21.16 -7.51
CA ARG A 149 2.41 -21.40 -6.50
C ARG A 149 1.81 -20.11 -5.92
N GLN A 150 2.55 -19.00 -5.98
CA GLN A 150 2.09 -17.67 -5.54
C GLN A 150 1.47 -16.90 -6.70
N CYS A 151 2.02 -17.06 -7.90
CA CYS A 151 1.56 -16.40 -9.12
C CYS A 151 1.63 -17.38 -10.28
N SER A 152 0.48 -17.93 -10.69
CA SER A 152 0.40 -18.97 -11.72
C SER A 152 0.74 -18.46 -13.12
N ASN A 153 0.55 -17.16 -13.35
CA ASN A 153 0.87 -16.47 -14.60
C ASN A 153 1.36 -15.04 -14.28
N PRO A 154 2.69 -14.83 -14.17
CA PRO A 154 3.28 -13.52 -13.87
C PRO A 154 2.94 -12.43 -14.90
N PRO A 155 2.83 -11.16 -14.49
CA PRO A 155 3.07 -10.64 -13.13
C PRO A 155 1.86 -10.76 -12.20
N CYS A 156 2.11 -10.76 -10.88
CA CYS A 156 1.09 -10.53 -9.83
C CYS A 156 1.45 -9.39 -8.88
N LYS A 157 2.61 -8.75 -9.10
CA LYS A 157 3.16 -7.71 -8.22
C LYS A 157 2.42 -6.38 -8.32
N LEU A 158 1.72 -6.13 -9.43
CA LEU A 158 0.93 -4.90 -9.63
C LEU A 158 -0.37 -5.02 -8.81
N TYR A 159 -0.98 -6.22 -8.80
CA TYR A 159 -2.11 -6.51 -7.93
C TYR A 159 -1.74 -6.38 -6.44
N THR A 160 -0.67 -7.00 -5.98
CA THR A 160 -0.32 -6.96 -4.55
C THR A 160 -0.03 -5.53 -4.06
N GLN A 161 0.58 -4.67 -4.87
CA GLN A 161 0.74 -3.25 -4.55
C GLN A 161 -0.62 -2.53 -4.49
N LEU A 162 -1.51 -2.78 -5.45
CA LEU A 162 -2.86 -2.20 -5.49
C LEU A 162 -3.65 -2.52 -4.20
N VAL A 163 -3.49 -3.74 -3.67
CA VAL A 163 -4.19 -4.22 -2.47
C VAL A 163 -3.32 -4.24 -1.22
N TRP A 164 -2.25 -3.44 -1.18
CA TRP A 164 -1.39 -3.37 0.00
C TRP A 164 -2.07 -2.57 1.12
N ALA A 165 -2.40 -3.22 2.24
CA ALA A 165 -3.27 -2.67 3.28
C ALA A 165 -2.79 -1.35 3.85
N THR A 166 -1.49 -1.22 4.13
CA THR A 166 -0.90 -0.04 4.76
C THR A 166 -0.71 1.14 3.81
N THR A 167 -0.74 0.90 2.49
CA THR A 167 -0.66 1.96 1.49
C THR A 167 -1.92 2.82 1.54
N ARG A 168 -1.74 4.08 1.92
CA ARG A 168 -2.84 5.03 2.19
C ARG A 168 -2.86 6.22 1.24
N PHE A 169 -1.77 6.49 0.54
CA PHE A 169 -1.66 7.62 -0.36
C PHE A 169 -1.27 7.17 -1.76
N LEU A 170 -1.91 7.80 -2.74
CA LEU A 170 -1.79 7.53 -4.16
C LEU A 170 -1.53 8.84 -4.91
N GLY A 171 -0.62 8.81 -5.86
CA GLY A 171 -0.52 9.85 -6.88
C GLY A 171 -0.19 9.23 -8.22
N CYS A 172 -0.76 9.75 -9.30
CA CYS A 172 -0.56 9.21 -10.64
C CYS A 172 -0.18 10.30 -11.65
N GLY A 173 0.58 9.88 -12.66
CA GLY A 173 1.04 10.68 -13.77
C GLY A 173 0.71 10.00 -15.09
N VAL A 174 0.36 10.80 -16.10
CA VAL A 174 0.03 10.28 -17.43
C VAL A 174 0.78 11.08 -18.49
N SER A 175 1.41 10.36 -19.42
CA SER A 175 2.09 10.97 -20.56
C SER A 175 1.77 10.22 -21.85
N PHE A 176 1.61 10.95 -22.95
CA PHE A 176 1.61 10.35 -24.28
C PHE A 176 3.03 10.38 -24.84
N CYS A 177 3.56 9.21 -25.12
CA CYS A 177 4.93 8.98 -25.53
C CYS A 177 4.97 8.62 -27.01
N GLU A 178 5.64 9.45 -27.81
CA GLU A 178 5.80 9.22 -29.25
C GLU A 178 6.75 8.04 -29.54
N LYS A 179 6.79 7.60 -30.81
CA LYS A 179 7.48 6.37 -31.26
C LYS A 179 8.91 6.17 -30.75
N SER A 180 9.65 7.22 -30.41
CA SER A 180 11.05 7.17 -29.98
C SER A 180 11.27 6.63 -28.57
N ALA A 181 10.21 6.40 -27.78
CA ALA A 181 10.30 6.08 -26.36
C ALA A 181 9.89 4.62 -26.00
N GLY A 182 9.92 3.70 -26.95
CA GLY A 182 9.60 2.29 -26.71
C GLY A 182 9.67 1.40 -27.94
N VAL A 183 9.22 0.13 -27.80
CA VAL A 183 9.15 -0.83 -28.91
C VAL A 183 8.26 -0.25 -30.02
N PRO A 184 8.75 -0.09 -31.27
CA PRO A 184 7.96 0.53 -32.32
C PRO A 184 6.73 -0.31 -32.68
N HIS A 185 5.52 0.25 -32.58
CA HIS A 185 4.33 -0.36 -33.20
C HIS A 185 4.24 0.06 -34.68
N PRO A 186 4.03 -0.86 -35.63
CA PRO A 186 4.14 -0.55 -37.08
C PRO A 186 3.24 0.61 -37.53
N TRP A 187 2.01 0.67 -37.02
CA TRP A 187 0.96 1.59 -37.48
C TRP A 187 0.47 2.61 -36.42
N VAL A 188 1.09 2.66 -35.23
CA VAL A 188 0.63 3.55 -34.15
C VAL A 188 1.74 4.53 -33.77
N ARG A 189 1.41 5.82 -33.67
CA ARG A 189 2.36 6.93 -33.47
C ARG A 189 2.96 7.05 -32.05
N GLY A 190 2.48 6.26 -31.10
CA GLY A 190 2.91 6.35 -29.71
C GLY A 190 1.95 5.62 -28.76
N GLY A 191 2.27 5.63 -27.48
CA GLY A 191 1.46 5.03 -26.43
C GLY A 191 1.23 5.98 -25.26
N THR A 192 0.15 5.78 -24.52
CA THR A 192 -0.04 6.42 -23.22
C THR A 192 0.62 5.58 -22.15
N GLU A 193 1.48 6.21 -21.37
CA GLU A 193 2.08 5.67 -20.17
C GLU A 193 1.34 6.22 -18.95
N VAL A 194 0.97 5.32 -18.05
CA VAL A 194 0.32 5.60 -16.78
C VAL A 194 1.24 5.10 -15.67
N VAL A 195 1.63 6.02 -14.80
CA VAL A 195 2.46 5.76 -13.61
C VAL A 195 1.59 6.07 -12.40
N CYS A 196 1.54 5.16 -11.43
CA CYS A 196 0.97 5.45 -10.12
C CYS A 196 1.97 5.11 -9.03
N ASP A 197 2.20 6.07 -8.16
CA ASP A 197 3.09 6.04 -7.02
C ASP A 197 2.28 5.90 -5.72
N TYR A 198 2.80 5.10 -4.79
CA TYR A 198 2.12 4.60 -3.60
C TYR A 198 2.92 4.88 -2.35
N ALA A 199 2.29 5.45 -1.32
CA ALA A 199 2.92 5.68 -0.02
C ALA A 199 2.05 5.27 1.19
N PRO A 200 2.63 4.61 2.21
CA PRO A 200 3.90 3.88 2.14
C PRO A 200 3.90 2.86 0.99
N GLY A 201 5.08 2.59 0.41
CA GLY A 201 5.24 1.55 -0.60
C GLY A 201 4.83 0.17 -0.08
N GLY A 202 4.27 -0.64 -0.96
CA GLY A 202 3.89 -2.01 -0.65
C GLY A 202 4.95 -3.02 -1.10
N ASN A 203 4.53 -4.28 -1.26
CA ASN A 203 5.38 -5.36 -1.76
C ASN A 203 6.64 -5.59 -0.89
N LEU A 204 6.47 -5.49 0.43
CA LEU A 204 7.53 -5.79 1.38
C LEU A 204 7.80 -7.30 1.39
N ILE A 205 9.08 -7.67 1.33
CA ILE A 205 9.50 -9.08 1.29
C ILE A 205 9.07 -9.78 2.57
N ASP A 206 8.54 -11.00 2.43
CA ASP A 206 8.07 -11.85 3.53
C ASP A 206 6.84 -11.31 4.30
N GLU A 207 6.12 -10.34 3.72
CA GLU A 207 4.86 -9.81 4.26
C GLU A 207 3.66 -10.15 3.38
N PHE A 208 2.49 -10.32 3.99
CA PHE A 208 1.23 -10.44 3.26
C PHE A 208 0.75 -9.06 2.80
N PRO A 209 0.02 -8.97 1.68
CA PRO A 209 -0.52 -7.68 1.24
C PRO A 209 -1.53 -7.08 2.22
N TYR A 210 -2.22 -7.91 3.01
CA TYR A 210 -3.16 -7.48 4.03
C TYR A 210 -3.39 -8.60 5.05
N GLU A 211 -4.03 -8.30 6.17
CA GLU A 211 -4.45 -9.30 7.16
C GLU A 211 -5.85 -9.84 6.83
N ILE A 212 -6.02 -11.16 6.85
CA ILE A 212 -7.33 -11.78 6.67
C ILE A 212 -8.20 -11.52 7.90
N GLY A 213 -9.45 -11.12 7.67
CA GLY A 213 -10.48 -11.08 8.72
C GLY A 213 -11.69 -10.24 8.34
N LYS A 214 -12.56 -10.00 9.33
CA LYS A 214 -13.74 -9.14 9.15
C LYS A 214 -13.27 -7.74 8.72
N PRO A 215 -13.81 -7.16 7.63
CA PRO A 215 -13.40 -5.84 7.18
C PRO A 215 -13.38 -4.80 8.29
N CYS A 216 -12.33 -3.98 8.29
CA CYS A 216 -12.12 -2.88 9.22
C CYS A 216 -11.98 -3.28 10.71
N SER A 217 -11.83 -4.56 11.04
CA SER A 217 -11.65 -5.01 12.43
C SER A 217 -10.26 -4.75 13.00
N LYS A 218 -9.26 -4.48 12.14
CA LYS A 218 -7.85 -4.31 12.53
C LYS A 218 -7.16 -3.20 11.75
N CYS A 219 -7.80 -2.04 11.59
CA CYS A 219 -7.26 -0.94 10.79
C CYS A 219 -5.79 -0.64 11.08
N ALA A 220 -4.97 -0.60 10.03
CA ALA A 220 -3.51 -0.46 10.14
C ALA A 220 -3.09 0.87 10.77
N SER A 221 -3.91 1.91 10.59
CA SER A 221 -3.80 3.21 11.26
C SER A 221 -4.06 3.17 12.78
N GLY A 222 -4.43 2.00 13.32
CA GLY A 222 -4.68 1.76 14.74
C GLY A 222 -6.00 2.35 15.27
N LYS A 223 -6.78 2.99 14.40
CA LYS A 223 -8.11 3.53 14.66
C LYS A 223 -8.78 3.69 13.31
N GLY A 224 -10.07 3.41 13.19
CA GLY A 224 -10.69 3.57 11.89
C GLY A 224 -12.16 3.19 11.86
N PHE A 225 -12.92 4.01 11.17
CA PHE A 225 -14.29 3.70 10.78
C PHE A 225 -14.27 2.93 9.47
N CYS A 226 -15.36 2.24 9.17
CA CYS A 226 -15.48 1.45 7.96
C CYS A 226 -16.26 2.21 6.90
N TYR A 227 -15.66 2.34 5.73
CA TYR A 227 -16.34 2.82 4.54
C TYR A 227 -16.14 1.81 3.41
N LYS A 228 -17.20 1.05 3.09
CA LYS A 228 -17.18 0.03 2.02
C LYS A 228 -16.00 -0.93 2.16
N ASN A 229 -15.87 -1.59 3.32
CA ASN A 229 -14.79 -2.53 3.66
C ASN A 229 -13.38 -1.93 3.78
N LEU A 230 -13.25 -0.60 3.82
CA LEU A 230 -11.97 0.10 3.96
C LEU A 230 -11.93 0.92 5.25
N CYS A 231 -10.80 0.84 5.94
CA CYS A 231 -10.47 1.66 7.09
C CYS A 231 -10.32 3.12 6.67
N ARG A 232 -11.07 4.00 7.32
CA ARG A 232 -11.14 5.41 6.98
C ARG A 232 -11.37 6.24 8.24
N ASP A 233 -10.73 7.40 8.31
CA ASP A 233 -11.03 8.36 9.38
C ASP A 233 -12.49 8.82 9.31
N CYS A 234 -13.10 9.13 10.45
CA CYS A 234 -14.37 9.83 10.49
C CYS A 234 -14.13 11.33 10.40
N ASP A 235 -14.04 11.83 9.18
CA ASP A 235 -13.96 13.26 8.91
C ASP A 235 -14.79 13.69 7.71
N ASP A 236 -15.00 14.99 7.56
CA ASP A 236 -15.56 15.56 6.34
C ASP A 236 -14.43 15.85 5.35
N PHE A 237 -14.52 15.22 4.17
CA PHE A 237 -13.45 15.19 3.16
C PHE A 237 -13.67 16.17 2.01
N ASP A 238 -14.78 16.90 2.02
CA ASP A 238 -15.11 17.92 1.03
C ASP A 238 -15.30 19.27 1.73
N ALA A 239 -14.68 20.33 1.20
CA ALA A 239 -14.77 21.67 1.78
C ALA A 239 -16.19 22.26 1.71
N GLU A 240 -17.07 21.66 0.92
CA GLU A 240 -18.47 22.06 0.76
C GLU A 240 -19.42 21.45 1.81
N CYS A 241 -18.93 20.57 2.70
CA CYS A 241 -19.71 20.05 3.81
C CYS A 241 -20.17 21.20 4.74
N GLY A 242 -21.47 21.28 4.99
CA GLY A 242 -22.09 22.37 5.75
C GLY A 242 -22.34 23.66 4.94
N ARG A 243 -21.95 23.68 3.65
CA ARG A 243 -22.21 24.77 2.70
C ARG A 243 -23.19 24.30 1.63
N SER A 244 -22.70 23.97 0.43
CA SER A 244 -23.54 23.42 -0.64
C SER A 244 -23.93 21.96 -0.40
N LEU A 245 -23.13 21.20 0.36
CA LEU A 245 -23.47 19.86 0.84
C LEU A 245 -24.09 19.98 2.24
N THR A 246 -25.41 20.05 2.31
CA THR A 246 -26.15 20.34 3.54
C THR A 246 -26.61 19.09 4.30
N LEU A 247 -27.00 19.26 5.57
CA LEU A 247 -27.58 18.18 6.39
C LEU A 247 -28.81 17.51 5.76
N ALA A 248 -29.62 18.25 5.00
CA ALA A 248 -30.78 17.70 4.31
C ALA A 248 -30.39 16.65 3.25
N MET A 249 -29.15 16.70 2.74
CA MET A 249 -28.65 15.74 1.76
C MET A 249 -28.22 14.41 2.40
N CYS A 250 -28.03 14.34 3.71
CA CYS A 250 -27.57 13.14 4.41
C CYS A 250 -28.53 11.95 4.23
N THR A 251 -29.83 12.21 4.08
CA THR A 251 -30.86 11.17 3.90
C THR A 251 -31.09 10.86 2.41
N GLY A 252 -31.27 11.90 1.58
CA GLY A 252 -31.59 11.75 0.16
C GLY A 252 -30.40 11.36 -0.74
N PHE A 253 -29.17 11.69 -0.34
CA PHE A 253 -27.94 11.46 -1.09
C PHE A 253 -26.90 10.71 -0.26
N LYS A 254 -27.34 9.71 0.51
CA LYS A 254 -26.54 9.00 1.51
C LYS A 254 -25.18 8.52 0.98
N ASP A 255 -25.10 8.01 -0.25
CA ASP A 255 -23.83 7.52 -0.82
C ASP A 255 -22.81 8.65 -1.07
N ILE A 256 -23.28 9.77 -1.61
CA ILE A 256 -22.44 10.95 -1.86
C ILE A 256 -21.98 11.51 -0.51
N MET A 257 -22.91 11.61 0.45
CA MET A 257 -22.62 12.16 1.77
C MET A 257 -21.73 11.23 2.60
N ALA A 258 -21.89 9.92 2.55
CA ALA A 258 -20.98 8.97 3.20
C ALA A 258 -19.57 9.04 2.59
N LYS A 259 -19.46 9.34 1.29
CA LYS A 259 -18.16 9.56 0.65
C LYS A 259 -17.53 10.88 1.05
N LYS A 260 -18.31 11.97 1.04
CA LYS A 260 -17.80 13.35 1.15
C LYS A 260 -17.89 13.95 2.54
N CYS A 261 -19.02 13.79 3.22
CA CYS A 261 -19.32 14.42 4.51
C CYS A 261 -19.83 13.41 5.57
N PRO A 262 -19.13 12.28 5.81
CA PRO A 262 -19.66 11.25 6.69
C PRO A 262 -19.75 11.71 8.15
N LYS A 263 -18.86 12.59 8.61
CA LYS A 263 -18.87 13.09 9.98
C LYS A 263 -20.06 14.01 10.21
N MET A 264 -20.28 15.00 9.34
CA MET A 264 -21.45 15.89 9.40
C MET A 264 -22.76 15.09 9.41
N CYS A 265 -22.83 14.02 8.62
CA CYS A 265 -24.04 13.21 8.50
C CYS A 265 -24.16 12.07 9.53
N ASN A 266 -23.21 11.92 10.46
CA ASN A 266 -23.15 10.79 11.38
C ASN A 266 -23.24 9.42 10.67
N LEU A 267 -22.49 9.26 9.58
CA LEU A 267 -22.44 8.07 8.72
C LEU A 267 -21.16 7.26 8.92
N CYS A 268 -20.35 7.60 9.92
CA CYS A 268 -19.14 6.86 10.25
C CYS A 268 -19.52 5.58 11.01
N GLU A 269 -19.18 4.41 10.46
CA GLU A 269 -19.51 3.12 11.05
C GLU A 269 -18.30 2.58 11.81
N CYS A 270 -18.43 2.32 13.12
CA CYS A 270 -17.37 1.68 13.90
C CYS A 270 -17.63 0.16 14.01
N PRO A 271 -16.84 -0.69 13.33
CA PRO A 271 -17.04 -2.14 13.30
C PRO A 271 -16.31 -2.89 14.42
N LEU A 272 -15.56 -2.16 15.26
CA LEU A 272 -14.66 -2.71 16.27
C LEU A 272 -15.45 -3.33 17.43
N GLU A 273 -15.08 -4.56 17.80
CA GLU A 273 -15.68 -5.30 18.90
C GLU A 273 -14.61 -5.59 19.95
N CYS A 274 -14.70 -4.94 21.11
CA CYS A 274 -13.70 -5.11 22.17
C CYS A 274 -13.86 -6.46 22.88
N GLN A 275 -12.76 -7.17 23.06
CA GLN A 275 -12.67 -8.46 23.73
C GLN A 275 -12.20 -8.30 25.19
N ASN A 276 -12.29 -9.39 25.95
CA ASN A 276 -11.71 -9.49 27.31
C ASN A 276 -12.12 -8.36 28.28
N GLY A 277 -13.37 -7.89 28.17
CA GLY A 277 -13.91 -6.82 29.01
C GLY A 277 -13.40 -5.42 28.65
N GLY A 278 -12.71 -5.25 27.51
CA GLY A 278 -12.37 -3.95 26.97
C GLY A 278 -13.62 -3.10 26.68
N LYS A 279 -13.49 -1.77 26.80
CA LYS A 279 -14.59 -0.82 26.57
C LYS A 279 -14.41 -0.11 25.24
N LEU A 280 -15.44 -0.11 24.40
CA LEU A 280 -15.43 0.59 23.12
C LEU A 280 -15.63 2.10 23.33
N ASP A 281 -14.71 2.89 22.78
CA ASP A 281 -14.94 4.30 22.47
C ASP A 281 -15.46 4.38 21.04
N ALA A 282 -16.77 4.60 20.88
CA ALA A 282 -17.42 4.68 19.58
C ALA A 282 -17.12 5.98 18.82
N VAL A 283 -16.64 7.03 19.50
CA VAL A 283 -16.31 8.32 18.89
C VAL A 283 -14.93 8.25 18.23
N MET A 284 -14.00 7.56 18.87
CA MET A 284 -12.64 7.36 18.33
C MET A 284 -12.52 6.04 17.55
N CYS A 285 -13.51 5.16 17.68
CA CYS A 285 -13.49 3.77 17.22
C CYS A 285 -12.24 3.01 17.68
N THR A 286 -12.06 2.97 18.99
CA THR A 286 -10.92 2.32 19.66
C THR A 286 -11.36 1.58 20.91
N CYS A 287 -10.63 0.55 21.33
CA CYS A 287 -10.88 -0.14 22.59
C CYS A 287 -9.95 0.34 23.72
N ALA A 288 -10.54 0.67 24.87
CA ALA A 288 -9.82 0.81 26.12
C ALA A 288 -9.70 -0.56 26.79
N CYS A 289 -8.49 -1.14 26.73
CA CYS A 289 -8.23 -2.47 27.27
C CYS A 289 -8.06 -2.49 28.79
N LEU A 290 -8.53 -3.57 29.41
CA LEU A 290 -8.23 -3.86 30.81
C LEU A 290 -6.74 -4.24 30.98
N PRO A 291 -6.17 -4.05 32.19
CA PRO A 291 -4.79 -4.48 32.47
C PRO A 291 -4.56 -5.94 32.07
N GLY A 292 -3.44 -6.22 31.42
CA GLY A 292 -3.11 -7.55 30.89
C GLY A 292 -3.55 -7.79 29.43
N TYR A 293 -4.30 -6.87 28.82
CA TYR A 293 -4.71 -6.97 27.41
C TYR A 293 -4.26 -5.74 26.59
N VAL A 294 -3.88 -5.99 25.34
CA VAL A 294 -3.43 -5.01 24.35
C VAL A 294 -3.96 -5.37 22.95
N GLY A 295 -3.61 -4.57 21.95
CA GLY A 295 -4.14 -4.68 20.59
C GLY A 295 -5.41 -3.86 20.40
N LEU A 296 -5.83 -3.73 19.14
CA LEU A 296 -6.94 -2.85 18.75
C LEU A 296 -8.27 -3.24 19.36
N ASP A 297 -8.50 -4.53 19.53
CA ASP A 297 -9.70 -5.12 20.08
C ASP A 297 -9.48 -5.77 21.46
N CYS A 298 -8.33 -5.52 22.11
CA CYS A 298 -7.96 -6.13 23.38
C CYS A 298 -7.88 -7.67 23.37
N SER A 299 -7.72 -8.30 22.20
CA SER A 299 -7.59 -9.75 22.08
C SER A 299 -6.22 -10.28 22.47
N VAL A 300 -5.18 -9.42 22.46
CA VAL A 300 -3.80 -9.84 22.70
C VAL A 300 -3.50 -9.77 24.20
N HIS A 301 -3.15 -10.89 24.82
CA HIS A 301 -2.72 -10.89 26.21
C HIS A 301 -1.27 -10.37 26.31
N CYS A 302 -1.08 -9.29 27.06
CA CYS A 302 0.23 -8.75 27.38
C CYS A 302 0.82 -9.59 28.51
N LEU A 303 1.82 -10.42 28.19
CA LEU A 303 2.52 -11.28 29.16
C LEU A 303 3.97 -10.84 29.32
N ASP A 304 4.50 -11.05 30.52
CA ASP A 304 5.93 -10.99 30.76
C ASP A 304 6.59 -12.24 30.18
N LYS A 305 7.28 -12.08 29.05
CA LYS A 305 8.03 -13.17 28.42
C LYS A 305 9.11 -13.74 29.35
N ALA A 306 9.74 -12.91 30.18
CA ALA A 306 10.71 -13.37 31.17
C ALA A 306 10.07 -13.95 32.45
N GLY A 307 8.74 -13.91 32.54
CA GLY A 307 7.98 -14.31 33.72
C GLY A 307 7.85 -13.17 34.74
N PRO A 308 6.73 -13.15 35.49
CA PRO A 308 6.40 -12.05 36.41
C PRO A 308 7.44 -11.88 37.52
N GLU A 309 8.04 -12.96 38.02
CA GLU A 309 9.06 -12.90 39.07
C GLU A 309 10.33 -12.17 38.62
N VAL A 310 10.84 -12.51 37.43
CA VAL A 310 12.04 -11.88 36.85
C VAL A 310 11.76 -10.41 36.56
N CYS A 311 10.58 -10.10 36.04
CA CYS A 311 10.20 -8.75 35.68
C CYS A 311 9.97 -7.85 36.89
N HIS A 312 9.30 -8.34 37.93
CA HIS A 312 9.20 -7.65 39.21
C HIS A 312 10.59 -7.45 39.82
N TRP A 313 11.45 -8.47 39.81
CA TRP A 313 12.82 -8.34 40.30
C TRP A 313 13.60 -7.25 39.54
N ARG A 314 13.52 -7.22 38.21
CA ARG A 314 14.17 -6.19 37.37
C ARG A 314 13.68 -4.79 37.75
N ILE A 315 12.37 -4.58 37.88
CA ILE A 315 11.80 -3.29 38.29
C ILE A 315 12.29 -2.90 39.69
N SER A 316 12.25 -3.82 40.66
CA SER A 316 12.74 -3.57 42.02
C SER A 316 14.25 -3.27 42.09
N ASN A 317 15.03 -3.72 41.10
CA ASN A 317 16.46 -3.43 40.97
C ASN A 317 16.76 -2.25 40.03
N GLY A 318 15.77 -1.41 39.74
CA GLY A 318 15.96 -0.15 39.03
C GLY A 318 16.04 -0.26 37.50
N HIS A 319 15.71 -1.41 36.92
CA HIS A 319 15.60 -1.54 35.46
C HIS A 319 14.41 -0.72 34.96
N GLN A 320 14.66 0.24 34.07
CA GLN A 320 13.61 1.13 33.59
C GLN A 320 12.71 0.46 32.56
N CYS A 321 11.40 0.60 32.72
CA CYS A 321 10.40 0.10 31.78
C CYS A 321 10.44 0.76 30.39
N SER A 322 11.13 1.88 30.25
CA SER A 322 11.44 2.50 28.95
C SER A 322 12.54 1.76 28.17
N ALA A 323 13.29 0.85 28.80
CA ALA A 323 14.38 0.13 28.15
C ALA A 323 13.84 -0.94 27.17
N PRO A 324 14.41 -1.08 25.95
CA PRO A 324 13.89 -1.99 24.93
C PRO A 324 13.68 -3.44 25.39
N TYR A 325 14.63 -4.00 26.16
CA TYR A 325 14.50 -5.36 26.68
C TYR A 325 13.42 -5.46 27.77
N MET A 326 13.16 -4.41 28.55
CA MET A 326 12.04 -4.40 29.51
C MET A 326 10.70 -4.31 28.78
N GLN A 327 10.63 -3.53 27.71
CA GLN A 327 9.43 -3.44 26.87
C GLN A 327 9.11 -4.76 26.17
N GLN A 328 10.14 -5.52 25.80
CA GLN A 328 9.99 -6.82 25.15
C GLN A 328 9.72 -7.96 26.14
N ASP A 329 10.46 -8.00 27.25
CA ASP A 329 10.44 -9.14 28.17
C ASP A 329 9.44 -8.99 29.30
N CYS A 330 9.11 -7.75 29.67
CA CYS A 330 8.41 -7.39 30.90
C CYS A 330 7.24 -6.43 30.65
N ALA A 331 6.61 -6.56 29.48
CA ALA A 331 5.57 -5.64 29.01
C ALA A 331 4.38 -5.54 29.99
N ALA A 332 4.00 -6.66 30.61
CA ALA A 332 2.87 -6.71 31.54
C ALA A 332 3.24 -6.06 32.88
N SER A 333 4.38 -6.45 33.46
CA SER A 333 4.93 -5.85 34.68
C SER A 333 5.21 -4.35 34.55
N CYS A 334 5.62 -3.91 33.37
CA CYS A 334 5.85 -2.50 33.08
C CYS A 334 4.59 -1.70 32.79
N GLY A 335 3.41 -2.33 32.85
CA GLY A 335 2.13 -1.68 32.61
C GLY A 335 2.05 -1.05 31.23
N ILE A 336 2.77 -1.61 30.24
CA ILE A 336 2.80 -1.07 28.88
C ILE A 336 1.44 -1.35 28.25
N ARG A 337 0.60 -0.30 28.28
CA ARG A 337 -0.65 -0.20 27.53
C ARG A 337 -0.26 0.15 26.10
N GLY A 338 -0.45 -0.79 25.18
CA GLY A 338 0.13 -0.77 23.84
C GLY A 338 0.17 0.61 23.17
N MET A 339 1.37 1.19 23.09
CA MET A 339 1.77 2.08 22.03
C MET A 339 3.07 1.50 21.49
N PHE A 340 2.97 0.77 20.37
CA PHE A 340 4.13 0.56 19.53
C PHE A 340 3.75 0.86 18.08
N VAL A 341 4.38 1.95 17.64
CA VAL A 341 4.87 2.36 16.31
C VAL A 341 4.00 2.05 15.10
#